data_AF-A0AAW0KHF1-F1
#
_entry.id   AF-A0AAW0KHF1-F1
#
_cell.length_a   1.000
_cell.length_b   1.000
_cell.length_c   1.000
_cell.angle_alpha   90.00
_cell.angle_beta   90.00
_cell.angle_gamma   90.00
#
_symmetry.space_group_name_H-M   'P 1'
#
loop_
_entity.id
_entity.type
_entity.pdbx_description
1 polymer ?
#
loop_
_entity_poly.entity_id
_entity_poly.type
_entity_poly.pdbx_seq_one_letter_code
_entity_poly.pdbx_strand_id
1 'polypeptide(L)'
;MKELVEKSFFILFSIFVICQSVLASKKSLRNKEPCKLLELYYHDILFDGTDLANAASAQVTNKTTFGDFNFGMLAVFDDPLKFIEFELDFRTI
;
A
#
# COMPACT_ATOMS: atom_id res chain seq x y z
N MET A 1 27.26 5.99 -53.41
CA MET A 1 26.13 5.09 -53.06
C MET A 1 26.50 4.08 -51.97
N LYS A 2 27.59 3.30 -52.09
CA LYS A 2 27.97 2.29 -51.08
C LYS A 2 28.17 2.85 -49.64
N GLU A 3 28.91 3.95 -49.51
CA GLU A 3 29.11 4.69 -48.25
C GLU A 3 27.80 5.14 -47.57
N LEU A 4 26.82 5.58 -48.37
CA LEU A 4 25.52 6.03 -47.88
C LEU A 4 24.66 4.86 -47.39
N VAL A 5 24.74 3.72 -48.09
CA VAL A 5 24.08 2.46 -47.70
C VAL A 5 24.70 1.90 -46.42
N GLU A 6 26.02 1.97 -46.27
CA GLU A 6 26.73 1.50 -45.10
C GLU A 6 26.43 2.34 -43.86
N LYS A 7 26.48 3.68 -43.96
CA LYS A 7 26.01 4.58 -42.90
C LYS A 7 24.55 4.36 -42.53
N SER A 8 23.68 4.14 -43.52
CA SER A 8 22.27 3.82 -43.29
C SER A 8 22.12 2.53 -42.48
N PHE A 9 22.97 1.53 -42.71
CA PHE A 9 22.97 0.27 -41.98
C PHE A 9 23.40 0.44 -40.52
N PHE A 10 24.46 1.22 -40.28
CA PHE A 10 24.92 1.53 -38.92
C PHE A 10 23.89 2.33 -38.11
N ILE A 11 23.18 3.26 -38.74
CA ILE A 11 22.11 4.03 -38.09
C ILE A 11 20.94 3.09 -37.73
N LEU A 12 20.53 2.22 -38.65
CA LEU A 12 19.45 1.26 -38.42
C LEU A 12 19.80 0.27 -37.29
N PHE A 13 21.05 -0.21 -37.28
CA PHE A 13 21.55 -1.09 -36.22
C PHE A 13 21.56 -0.40 -34.86
N SER A 14 22.00 0.87 -34.81
CA SER A 14 22.00 1.65 -33.57
C SER A 14 20.58 1.87 -33.03
N ILE A 15 19.62 2.19 -33.90
CA ILE A 15 18.19 2.30 -33.53
C ILE A 15 17.67 0.96 -33.02
N PHE A 16 18.01 -0.15 -33.68
CA PHE A 16 17.59 -1.48 -33.26
C PHE A 16 18.09 -1.83 -31.84
N VAL A 17 19.36 -1.54 -31.53
CA VAL A 17 19.94 -1.78 -30.19
C VAL A 17 19.28 -0.90 -29.13
N ILE A 18 19.00 0.37 -29.43
CA ILE A 18 18.33 1.29 -28.49
C ILE A 18 16.89 0.84 -28.21
N CYS A 19 16.16 0.38 -29.23
CA CYS A 19 14.77 -0.09 -29.08
C CYS A 19 14.63 -1.29 -28.12
N GLN A 20 15.59 -2.23 -28.13
CA GLN A 20 15.55 -3.40 -27.23
C GLN A 20 15.76 -3.00 -25.76
N SER A 21 16.55 -1.96 -25.52
CA SER A 21 16.90 -1.46 -24.18
C SER A 21 15.69 -0.87 -23.45
N VAL A 22 14.85 -0.13 -24.19
CA VAL A 22 13.61 0.50 -23.66
C VAL A 22 12.57 -0.56 -23.29
N LEU A 23 12.47 -1.65 -24.06
CA LEU A 23 11.50 -2.71 -23.81
C LEU A 23 11.90 -3.58 -22.61
N ALA A 24 13.20 -3.85 -22.43
CA ALA A 24 13.73 -4.61 -21.30
C ALA A 24 13.65 -3.86 -19.96
N SER A 25 13.73 -2.52 -19.98
CA SER A 25 13.60 -1.69 -18.77
C SER A 25 12.17 -1.59 -18.25
N LYS A 26 11.16 -2.02 -19.02
CA LYS A 26 9.76 -1.94 -18.61
C LYS A 26 9.44 -3.08 -17.65
N LYS A 27 9.84 -2.91 -16.39
CA LYS A 27 9.41 -3.79 -15.29
C LYS A 27 7.88 -3.70 -15.23
N SER A 28 7.20 -4.73 -15.72
CA SER A 28 5.74 -4.83 -15.63
C SER A 28 5.41 -4.79 -14.14
N LEU A 29 4.84 -3.66 -13.68
CA LEU A 29 4.18 -3.65 -12.39
C LEU A 29 3.11 -4.74 -12.48
N ARG A 30 3.31 -5.82 -11.74
CA ARG A 30 2.44 -6.97 -11.73
C ARG A 30 1.14 -6.52 -11.07
N ASN A 31 0.27 -5.87 -11.85
CA ASN A 31 -1.00 -5.25 -11.41
C ASN A 31 -2.01 -6.25 -10.79
N LYS A 32 -1.64 -7.52 -10.70
CA LYS A 32 -2.50 -8.60 -10.18
C LYS A 32 -2.27 -8.89 -8.69
N GLU A 33 -1.24 -8.33 -8.06
CA GLU A 33 -0.97 -8.56 -6.64
C GLU A 33 -0.40 -7.32 -5.93
N PRO A 34 -0.65 -7.16 -4.62
CA PRO A 34 -0.07 -6.08 -3.84
C PRO A 34 1.46 -6.21 -3.79
N CYS A 35 2.16 -5.07 -3.83
CA CYS A 35 3.63 -5.03 -3.79
C CYS A 35 4.19 -5.42 -2.40
N LYS A 36 3.38 -5.27 -1.34
CA LYS A 36 3.68 -5.68 0.03
C LYS A 36 2.38 -5.97 0.76
N LEU A 37 2.37 -7.03 1.56
CA LEU A 37 1.29 -7.39 2.45
C LEU A 37 1.70 -7.03 3.89
N LEU A 38 0.84 -6.31 4.61
CA LEU A 38 0.97 -6.05 6.04
C LEU A 38 -0.24 -6.67 6.72
N GLU A 39 0.01 -7.61 7.64
CA GLU A 39 -1.03 -8.23 8.45
C GLU A 39 -0.85 -7.77 9.90
N LEU A 40 -1.87 -7.11 10.45
CA LEU A 40 -1.85 -6.46 11.76
C LEU A 40 -3.16 -6.71 12.51
N TYR A 41 -3.08 -6.71 13.84
CA TYR A 41 -4.25 -6.63 14.72
C TYR A 41 -4.51 -5.18 15.10
N TYR A 42 -5.68 -4.69 14.73
CA TYR A 42 -6.22 -3.41 15.20
C TYR A 42 -7.00 -3.64 16.48
N HIS A 43 -6.67 -2.90 17.54
CA HIS A 43 -7.34 -2.98 18.84
C HIS A 43 -8.04 -1.67 19.14
N ASP A 44 -9.36 -1.71 19.25
CA ASP A 44 -10.17 -0.59 19.71
C ASP A 44 -10.65 -0.87 21.15
N ILE A 45 -10.42 0.08 22.04
CA ILE A 45 -10.93 0.07 23.42
C ILE A 45 -11.69 1.38 23.63
N LEU A 46 -13.00 1.33 23.38
CA LEU A 46 -13.89 2.48 23.55
C LEU A 46 -14.10 2.83 25.01
N PHE A 47 -13.92 4.11 25.35
CA PHE A 47 -14.15 4.62 26.70
C PHE A 47 -15.60 4.43 27.13
N ASP A 48 -15.79 3.73 28.25
CA ASP A 48 -17.10 3.40 28.82
C ASP A 48 -17.59 4.37 29.91
N GLY A 49 -16.80 5.41 30.20
CA GLY A 49 -17.06 6.37 31.27
C GLY A 49 -16.26 6.13 32.55
N THR A 50 -15.52 5.02 32.67
CA THR A 50 -14.82 4.65 33.91
C THR A 50 -13.32 4.46 33.74
N ASP A 51 -12.87 3.82 32.67
CA ASP A 51 -11.44 3.50 32.48
C ASP A 51 -10.76 4.42 31.45
N LEU A 52 -10.38 5.62 31.90
CA LEU A 52 -9.69 6.59 31.05
C LEU A 52 -8.25 6.17 30.72
N ALA A 53 -7.63 5.35 31.57
CA ALA A 53 -6.22 4.98 31.42
C ALA A 53 -6.01 3.90 30.34
N ASN A 54 -7.00 3.06 30.10
CA ASN A 54 -6.94 1.97 29.12
C ASN A 54 -7.68 2.28 27.81
N ALA A 55 -8.65 3.20 27.83
CA ALA A 55 -9.39 3.55 26.63
C ALA A 55 -8.48 4.21 25.58
N ALA A 56 -8.59 3.72 24.34
CA ALA A 56 -7.86 4.22 23.18
C ALA A 56 -8.78 4.97 22.19
N SER A 57 -10.09 4.87 22.38
CA SER A 57 -11.08 5.65 21.63
C SER A 57 -12.17 6.22 22.52
N ALA A 58 -12.85 7.25 22.04
CA ALA A 58 -13.94 7.91 22.75
C ALA A 58 -15.07 8.33 21.81
N GLN A 59 -16.30 8.15 22.29
CA GLN A 59 -17.49 8.63 21.60
C GLN A 59 -17.60 10.16 21.74
N VAL A 60 -17.73 10.86 20.62
CA VAL A 60 -17.83 12.33 20.56
C VAL A 60 -19.28 12.78 20.33
N THR A 61 -20.10 11.96 19.67
CA THR A 61 -21.52 12.24 19.44
C THR A 61 -22.40 11.04 19.79
N ASN A 62 -23.62 11.29 20.24
CA ASN A 62 -24.62 10.25 20.46
C ASN A 62 -25.11 9.62 19.15
N LYS A 63 -25.51 8.35 19.23
CA LYS A 63 -26.27 7.70 18.15
C LYS A 63 -27.58 8.44 17.90
N THR A 64 -28.03 8.42 16.66
CA THR A 64 -29.36 8.88 16.26
C THR A 64 -30.41 7.82 16.60
N THR A 65 -31.69 8.18 16.44
CA THR A 65 -32.82 7.26 16.61
C THR A 65 -33.06 6.35 15.39
N PHE A 66 -32.17 6.36 14.40
CA PHE A 66 -32.35 5.61 13.16
C PHE A 66 -31.90 4.15 13.32
N GLY A 67 -32.83 3.32 13.83
CA GLY A 67 -32.63 1.88 13.99
C GLY A 67 -31.65 1.49 15.11
N ASP A 68 -31.51 0.18 15.32
CA ASP A 68 -30.74 -0.39 16.44
C ASP A 68 -29.29 -0.70 16.07
N PHE A 69 -28.65 0.16 15.27
CA PHE A 69 -27.28 -0.04 14.75
C PHE A 69 -26.31 1.08 15.11
N ASN A 70 -26.60 1.87 16.16
CA ASN A 70 -25.79 3.03 16.59
C ASN A 70 -25.53 4.05 15.47
N PHE A 71 -26.48 4.20 14.54
CA PHE A 71 -26.32 5.04 13.36
C PHE A 71 -26.04 6.50 13.74
N GLY A 72 -25.00 7.10 13.14
CA GLY A 72 -24.60 8.49 13.38
C GLY A 72 -23.81 8.74 14.67
N MET A 73 -23.49 7.70 15.44
CA MET A 73 -22.50 7.79 16.52
C MET A 73 -21.11 8.00 15.91
N LEU A 74 -20.41 9.03 16.37
CA LEU A 74 -19.02 9.30 15.99
C LEU A 74 -18.09 8.94 17.16
N ALA A 75 -17.08 8.14 16.88
CA ALA A 75 -15.97 7.86 17.79
C ALA A 75 -14.65 8.36 17.18
N VAL A 76 -13.78 8.89 18.03
CA VAL A 76 -12.40 9.29 17.69
C VAL A 76 -11.46 8.34 18.41
N PHE A 77 -10.45 7.84 17.72
CA PHE A 77 -9.53 6.82 18.23
C PHE A 77 -8.06 7.21 18.06
N ASP A 78 -7.23 6.70 18.95
CA ASP A 78 -5.76 6.66 18.89
C ASP A 78 -5.33 5.22 19.25
N ASP A 79 -5.73 4.29 18.38
CA ASP A 79 -5.70 2.86 18.66
C ASP A 79 -4.36 2.20 18.31
N PRO A 80 -3.86 1.27 19.16
CA PRO A 80 -2.64 0.55 18.87
C PRO A 80 -2.87 -0.52 17.77
N LEU A 81 -2.00 -0.48 16.76
CA LEU A 81 -1.80 -1.58 15.82
C LEU A 81 -0.70 -2.50 16.35
N LYS A 82 -0.97 -3.81 16.41
CA LYS A 82 0.03 -4.81 16.77
C LYS A 82 0.34 -5.71 15.59
N PHE A 83 1.61 -6.08 15.44
CA PHE A 83 1.97 -7.12 14.50
C PHE A 83 1.35 -8.45 14.94
N ILE A 84 0.88 -9.24 13.98
CA ILE A 84 0.75 -10.68 14.20
C ILE A 84 2.14 -11.18 14.58
N GLU A 85 2.24 -11.92 15.67
CA GLU A 85 3.51 -12.42 16.19
C GLU A 85 4.32 -13.10 15.08
N PHE A 86 5.39 -12.44 14.65
CA PHE A 86 6.37 -12.98 13.70
C PHE A 86 7.76 -12.71 14.27
N GLU A 87 8.43 -13.81 14.61
CA GLU A 87 9.88 -13.93 14.59
C GLU A 87 10.43 -13.01 13.47
N LEU A 88 11.27 -12.06 13.85
CA LEU A 88 11.83 -11.04 12.99
C LEU A 88 12.66 -11.65 11.85
N ASP A 89 12.03 -12.11 10.76
CA ASP A 89 12.75 -12.29 9.48
C ASP A 89 12.76 -10.97 8.70
N PHE A 90 13.41 -9.97 9.29
CA PHE A 90 13.90 -8.81 8.57
C PHE A 90 15.21 -9.13 7.80
N ARG A 91 15.60 -10.41 7.64
CA ARG A 91 16.87 -10.82 7.05
C ARG A 91 16.86 -11.06 5.54
N THR A 92 15.78 -10.76 4.85
CA THR A 92 15.76 -10.91 3.38
C THR A 92 15.09 -9.74 2.67
N ILE A 93 15.69 -8.55 2.74
CA ILE A 93 15.61 -7.49 1.71
C ILE A 93 17.01 -6.97 1.45
#